data_AF-A0A9X9PXH5-F1
#
_entry.id   AF-A0A9X9PXH5-F1
#
_cell.length_a   1.000
_cell.length_b   1.000
_cell.length_c   1.000
_cell.angle_alpha   90.00
_cell.angle_beta   90.00
_cell.angle_gamma   90.00
#
_symmetry.space_group_name_H-M   'P 1'
#
loop_
_entity.id
_entity.type
_entity.pdbx_description
1 polymer ?
#
loop_
_entity_poly.entity_id
_entity_poly.type
_entity_poly.pdbx_seq_one_letter_code
_entity_poly.pdbx_strand_id
1 'polypeptide(L)'
;MGAPNGCLVLAWVLAALLLVQETDTQSSVEPSQPSRQAAEHSRRVDVAWSMTVIPPITVLPTMSSWNPAHNGRVCSTWGDFHYKTFDGDVFRFPGLCNYVLSAHCGAAYEDFNVQLRRGLAGSRPTITHVVLKTQGLVLEASNGSVLINGRREELPYSRAGLLVEQSSVYIKVTVRPLLTFMWNGEDSALLELDPKYANQTCGLCGDFNGLPAVNEFYSHNARLTPLQFGNLQKLDGPTEQCQDPPSSLAGNCTDVEGVCRRTLLGPAFAECNKLVDPTAYVAACTQDLCRCPTCPCATFVEYSRQCAHAGGQPQDWRGPDLCREWLP
;
A
#
# COMPACT_ATOMS: atom_id res chain seq x y z
N MET A 1 49.07 -21.85 -60.19
CA MET A 1 48.42 -22.83 -61.09
C MET A 1 47.62 -23.78 -60.20
N GLY A 2 46.31 -23.91 -60.45
CA GLY A 2 45.44 -24.91 -59.81
C GLY A 2 44.39 -24.36 -58.84
N ALA A 3 43.22 -23.99 -59.35
CA ALA A 3 41.91 -24.28 -58.74
C ALA A 3 41.37 -25.58 -59.39
N PRO A 4 40.14 -26.11 -59.15
CA PRO A 4 39.06 -25.75 -58.20
C PRO A 4 38.33 -26.99 -57.55
N ASN A 5 37.18 -26.74 -56.90
CA ASN A 5 36.02 -27.61 -56.53
C ASN A 5 35.74 -27.56 -55.01
N GLY A 6 34.57 -27.25 -54.45
CA GLY A 6 33.17 -26.96 -54.83
C GLY A 6 32.41 -26.96 -53.47
N CYS A 7 31.37 -26.17 -53.16
CA CYS A 7 30.00 -26.27 -53.67
C CYS A 7 29.07 -25.26 -52.93
N LEU A 8 28.23 -24.58 -53.71
CA LEU A 8 26.80 -24.21 -53.51
C LEU A 8 26.38 -23.26 -52.35
N VAL A 9 25.98 -21.98 -52.55
CA VAL A 9 24.74 -21.42 -53.21
C VAL A 9 23.51 -21.60 -52.27
N LEU A 10 22.78 -20.62 -51.72
CA LEU A 10 22.22 -19.33 -52.18
C LEU A 10 21.87 -18.37 -51.01
N ALA A 11 21.97 -17.07 -51.27
CA ALA A 11 21.28 -16.01 -50.52
C ALA A 11 20.08 -15.53 -51.33
N TRP A 12 18.91 -15.38 -50.70
CA TRP A 12 17.75 -14.69 -51.27
C TRP A 12 17.34 -13.54 -50.35
N VAL A 13 17.34 -12.33 -50.92
CA VAL A 13 16.76 -11.11 -50.36
C VAL A 13 15.49 -10.83 -51.15
N LEU A 14 14.35 -10.72 -50.48
CA LEU A 14 13.12 -10.14 -51.05
C LEU A 14 12.45 -9.25 -50.00
N ALA A 15 12.40 -7.96 -50.31
CA ALA A 15 11.59 -6.97 -49.63
C ALA A 15 10.22 -6.89 -50.33
N ALA A 16 9.13 -6.89 -49.57
CA ALA A 16 7.78 -6.65 -50.06
C ALA A 16 7.13 -5.52 -49.25
N LEU A 17 6.91 -4.39 -49.94
CA LEU A 17 6.03 -3.28 -49.56
C LEU A 17 4.59 -3.70 -49.81
N LEU A 18 3.70 -3.56 -48.81
CA LEU A 18 2.26 -3.42 -49.06
C LEU A 18 1.64 -2.39 -48.10
N LEU A 19 1.14 -1.32 -48.73
CA LEU A 19 0.14 -0.39 -48.24
C LEU A 19 -1.17 -1.14 -48.00
N VAL A 20 -1.87 -0.87 -46.90
CA VAL A 20 -3.28 -1.25 -46.71
C VAL A 20 -4.07 -0.04 -46.22
N GLN A 21 -5.12 0.28 -46.98
CA GLN A 21 -6.12 1.32 -46.78
C GLN A 21 -7.11 0.96 -45.67
N GLU A 22 -7.70 1.99 -45.05
CA GLU A 22 -8.94 1.91 -44.29
C GLU A 22 -10.12 1.51 -45.20
N THR A 23 -10.98 0.62 -44.69
CA THR A 23 -12.36 0.48 -45.17
C THR A 23 -13.30 0.17 -44.01
N ASP A 24 -14.32 1.01 -43.90
CA ASP A 24 -15.57 0.84 -43.15
C ASP A 24 -16.28 -0.48 -43.49
N THR A 25 -16.92 -1.09 -42.49
CA THR A 25 -17.82 -2.23 -42.69
C THR A 25 -19.24 -1.87 -42.30
N GLN A 26 -20.10 -1.77 -43.31
CA GLN A 26 -21.55 -1.68 -43.19
C GLN A 26 -22.13 -2.98 -43.78
N SER A 27 -23.02 -3.67 -43.06
CA SER A 27 -23.75 -4.83 -43.58
C SER A 27 -25.25 -4.62 -43.37
N SER A 28 -25.98 -4.73 -44.47
CA SER A 28 -27.42 -4.62 -44.63
C SER A 28 -28.01 -5.96 -45.05
N VAL A 29 -29.15 -6.36 -44.48
CA VAL A 29 -30.03 -7.41 -45.01
C VAL A 29 -31.48 -6.92 -44.97
N GLU A 30 -32.16 -7.18 -46.09
CA GLU A 30 -33.48 -6.72 -46.57
C GLU A 30 -34.65 -7.60 -46.07
N PRO A 31 -35.91 -7.10 -45.94
CA PRO A 31 -37.08 -7.93 -45.64
C PRO A 31 -38.08 -8.04 -46.80
N SER A 32 -38.65 -9.24 -46.96
CA SER A 32 -39.71 -9.58 -47.92
C SER A 32 -41.13 -9.39 -47.35
N GLN A 33 -42.07 -9.06 -48.24
CA GLN A 33 -43.50 -8.79 -47.99
C GLN A 33 -44.30 -10.05 -47.58
N PRO A 34 -45.54 -9.89 -47.05
CA PRO A 34 -46.70 -10.01 -47.93
C PRO A 34 -47.89 -9.08 -47.59
N SER A 35 -48.80 -8.93 -48.57
CA SER A 35 -50.05 -8.16 -48.51
C SER A 35 -51.29 -9.04 -48.27
N ARG A 36 -52.29 -8.58 -47.49
CA ARG A 36 -53.74 -8.43 -47.88
C ARG A 36 -54.66 -7.98 -46.73
N GLN A 37 -55.39 -6.90 -47.01
CA GLN A 37 -56.80 -6.55 -46.69
C GLN A 37 -57.32 -6.33 -45.24
N ALA A 38 -57.71 -5.07 -45.01
CA ALA A 38 -59.00 -4.52 -44.58
C ALA A 38 -59.55 -4.69 -43.14
N ALA A 39 -59.56 -3.53 -42.46
CA ALA A 39 -60.61 -2.92 -41.64
C ALA A 39 -61.12 -3.62 -40.36
N GLU A 40 -60.84 -3.03 -39.19
CA GLU A 40 -61.88 -2.44 -38.33
C GLU A 40 -61.33 -1.67 -37.10
N HIS A 41 -62.04 -0.58 -36.78
CA HIS A 41 -62.26 0.03 -35.46
C HIS A 41 -61.11 0.64 -34.62
N SER A 42 -60.92 1.95 -34.86
CA SER A 42 -60.85 3.05 -33.86
C SER A 42 -60.77 2.69 -32.37
N ARG A 43 -59.67 3.12 -31.73
CA ARG A 43 -59.70 3.81 -30.42
C ARG A 43 -58.46 4.71 -30.28
N ARG A 44 -58.71 6.01 -30.31
CA ARG A 44 -57.75 7.07 -30.01
C ARG A 44 -57.52 7.08 -28.50
N VAL A 45 -56.27 6.92 -28.05
CA VAL A 45 -55.86 7.18 -26.67
C VAL A 45 -54.71 8.18 -26.74
N ASP A 46 -54.98 9.41 -26.32
CA ASP A 46 -54.01 10.49 -26.27
C ASP A 46 -52.96 10.17 -25.19
N VAL A 47 -51.73 9.88 -25.60
CA VAL A 47 -50.60 9.72 -24.69
C VAL A 47 -49.98 11.09 -24.47
N ALA A 48 -50.35 11.74 -23.36
CA ALA A 48 -49.67 12.93 -22.89
C ALA A 48 -48.24 12.58 -22.48
N TRP A 49 -47.23 13.05 -23.23
CA TRP A 49 -45.84 12.97 -22.82
C TRP A 49 -45.60 13.99 -21.70
N SER A 50 -45.54 13.52 -20.46
CA SER A 50 -45.01 14.31 -19.35
C SER A 50 -43.47 14.35 -19.48
N MET A 51 -42.92 15.49 -19.85
CA MET A 51 -41.47 15.71 -19.79
C MET A 51 -41.08 16.07 -18.35
N THR A 52 -40.47 15.13 -17.64
CA THR A 52 -39.82 15.40 -16.35
C THR A 52 -38.46 16.06 -16.62
N VAL A 53 -38.37 17.36 -16.36
CA VAL A 53 -37.10 18.09 -16.37
C VAL A 53 -36.34 17.75 -15.09
N ILE A 54 -35.26 16.97 -15.21
CA ILE A 54 -34.35 16.68 -14.10
C ILE A 54 -33.48 17.94 -13.89
N PRO A 55 -33.56 18.62 -12.75
CA PRO A 55 -32.71 19.77 -12.49
C PRO A 55 -31.24 19.33 -12.40
N PRO A 56 -30.28 20.15 -12.84
CA PRO A 56 -28.86 19.84 -12.68
C PRO A 56 -28.55 19.77 -11.19
N ILE A 57 -27.84 18.70 -10.79
CA ILE A 57 -27.31 18.55 -9.44
C ILE A 57 -26.32 19.70 -9.22
N THR A 58 -26.72 20.71 -8.45
CA THR A 58 -25.88 21.86 -8.06
C THR A 58 -25.14 21.62 -6.75
N VAL A 59 -25.21 20.40 -6.23
CA VAL A 59 -24.44 19.98 -5.08
C VAL A 59 -23.06 19.57 -5.59
N LEU A 60 -22.13 20.53 -5.62
CA LEU A 60 -20.71 20.19 -5.54
C LEU A 60 -20.58 19.27 -4.33
N PRO A 61 -20.04 18.05 -4.46
CA PRO A 61 -19.68 17.28 -3.28
C PRO A 61 -18.82 18.21 -2.45
N THR A 62 -19.23 18.49 -1.22
CA THR A 62 -18.32 19.03 -0.23
C THR A 62 -17.19 18.01 -0.17
N MET A 63 -16.07 18.30 -0.83
CA MET A 63 -14.83 17.62 -0.54
C MET A 63 -14.57 17.95 0.92
N SER A 64 -14.94 17.04 1.82
CA SER A 64 -14.45 17.08 3.18
C SER A 64 -12.94 17.20 3.04
N SER A 65 -12.41 18.35 3.47
CA SER A 65 -10.98 18.61 3.48
C SER A 65 -10.28 17.38 4.04
N TRP A 66 -9.24 16.97 3.33
CA TRP A 66 -8.30 15.89 3.60
C TRP A 66 -8.26 15.49 5.07
N ASN A 67 -8.32 14.18 5.33
CA ASN A 67 -7.99 13.63 6.63
C ASN A 67 -6.65 14.26 7.09
N PRO A 68 -6.62 15.17 8.09
CA PRO A 68 -5.41 15.90 8.46
C PRO A 68 -4.36 15.00 9.13
N ALA A 69 -4.70 13.74 9.37
CA ALA A 69 -3.80 12.74 9.92
C ALA A 69 -2.55 12.64 9.02
N HIS A 70 -1.47 13.30 9.44
CA HIS A 70 -0.10 13.20 8.89
C HIS A 70 0.21 13.92 7.59
N ASN A 71 -0.59 14.88 7.13
CA ASN A 71 -0.45 15.46 5.79
C ASN A 71 -0.42 14.41 4.64
N GLY A 72 -0.88 13.17 4.89
CA GLY A 72 -0.78 12.04 3.97
C GLY A 72 0.64 11.48 3.76
N ARG A 73 1.65 11.88 4.53
CA ARG A 73 3.08 11.62 4.20
C ARG A 73 3.68 10.37 4.84
N VAL A 74 2.93 9.72 5.73
CA VAL A 74 3.44 8.67 6.61
C VAL A 74 2.77 7.35 6.34
N CYS A 75 3.57 6.38 5.93
CA CYS A 75 3.22 4.96 5.93
C CYS A 75 3.85 4.27 7.14
N SER A 76 3.21 3.23 7.66
CA SER A 76 3.77 2.45 8.75
C SER A 76 3.34 0.99 8.75
N THR A 77 4.08 0.18 9.48
CA THR A 77 3.73 -1.20 9.82
C THR A 77 4.08 -1.46 11.28
N TRP A 78 3.30 -2.30 11.97
CA TRP A 78 3.51 -2.60 13.39
C TRP A 78 2.89 -3.95 13.76
N GLY A 79 3.29 -4.48 14.92
CA GLY A 79 2.58 -5.56 15.60
C GLY A 79 2.32 -6.80 14.74
N ASP A 80 1.08 -7.31 14.83
CA ASP A 80 0.63 -8.51 14.14
C ASP A 80 0.30 -8.30 12.64
N PHE A 81 1.31 -7.88 11.89
CA PHE A 81 1.23 -7.68 10.43
C PHE A 81 0.24 -6.58 10.00
N HIS A 82 0.08 -5.55 10.82
CA HIS A 82 -0.70 -4.38 10.43
C HIS A 82 0.14 -3.43 9.58
N TYR A 83 -0.51 -2.80 8.61
CA TYR A 83 0.05 -1.80 7.73
C TYR A 83 -0.92 -0.62 7.66
N LYS A 84 -0.38 0.58 7.47
CA LYS A 84 -1.11 1.80 7.19
C LYS A 84 -0.48 2.47 5.96
N THR A 85 -1.25 2.68 4.90
CA THR A 85 -0.78 3.37 3.69
C THR A 85 -0.52 4.86 3.96
N PHE A 86 0.08 5.54 2.99
CA PHE A 86 0.25 7.00 3.03
C PHE A 86 -1.09 7.73 3.18
N ASP A 87 -2.12 7.24 2.49
CA ASP A 87 -3.45 7.85 2.46
C ASP A 87 -4.33 7.42 3.64
N GLY A 88 -3.88 6.49 4.48
CA GLY A 88 -4.50 6.18 5.77
C GLY A 88 -5.23 4.86 5.86
N ASP A 89 -5.23 4.05 4.80
CA ASP A 89 -5.85 2.73 4.81
C ASP A 89 -5.08 1.78 5.73
N VAL A 90 -5.76 1.25 6.73
CA VAL A 90 -5.21 0.25 7.65
C VAL A 90 -5.67 -1.14 7.25
N PHE A 91 -4.72 -2.05 7.08
CA PHE A 91 -4.98 -3.42 6.68
C PHE A 91 -4.01 -4.40 7.32
N ARG A 92 -4.36 -5.69 7.27
CA ARG A 92 -3.52 -6.77 7.79
C ARG A 92 -3.07 -7.67 6.65
N PHE A 93 -1.76 -7.89 6.56
CA PHE A 93 -1.15 -8.74 5.53
C PHE A 93 -0.05 -9.64 6.11
N PRO A 94 -0.36 -10.91 6.43
CA PRO A 94 0.55 -11.80 7.18
C PRO A 94 1.62 -12.47 6.32
N GLY A 95 2.22 -11.75 5.37
CA GLY A 95 3.28 -12.25 4.50
C GLY A 95 4.63 -12.41 5.21
N LEU A 96 5.36 -13.48 4.88
CA LEU A 96 6.70 -13.79 5.44
C LEU A 96 7.82 -13.73 4.40
N CYS A 97 7.49 -13.42 3.15
CA CYS A 97 8.44 -13.18 2.07
C CYS A 97 9.07 -11.79 2.18
N ASN A 98 9.95 -11.50 1.23
CA ASN A 98 10.39 -10.13 1.00
C ASN A 98 9.33 -9.37 0.20
N TYR A 99 8.94 -8.19 0.69
CA TYR A 99 7.93 -7.35 0.04
C TYR A 99 8.44 -5.93 -0.11
N VAL A 100 8.01 -5.27 -1.18
CA VAL A 100 8.20 -3.83 -1.36
C VAL A 100 7.26 -3.11 -0.40
N LEU A 101 7.82 -2.44 0.61
CA LEU A 101 7.06 -1.54 1.48
C LEU A 101 6.64 -0.32 0.66
N SER A 102 7.61 0.35 0.03
CA SER A 102 7.36 1.45 -0.90
C SER A 102 8.55 1.63 -1.83
N ALA A 103 8.30 1.97 -3.10
CA ALA A 103 9.30 2.34 -4.08
C ALA A 103 8.84 3.52 -4.93
N HIS A 104 9.79 4.21 -5.56
CA HIS A 104 9.53 5.26 -6.56
C HIS A 104 9.17 4.62 -7.91
N CYS A 105 7.90 4.69 -8.28
CA CYS A 105 7.33 4.04 -9.46
C CYS A 105 6.75 5.09 -10.42
N GLY A 106 6.61 4.76 -11.71
CA GLY A 106 6.06 5.69 -12.70
C GLY A 106 7.05 6.73 -13.24
N ALA A 107 8.32 6.66 -12.84
CA ALA A 107 9.43 7.43 -13.41
C ALA A 107 10.39 6.54 -14.20
N ALA A 108 11.24 7.16 -15.03
CA ALA A 108 12.30 6.44 -15.76
C ALA A 108 13.36 5.84 -14.84
N TYR A 109 13.51 6.38 -13.63
CA TYR A 109 14.49 5.94 -12.64
C TYR A 109 13.82 5.82 -11.26
N GLU A 110 14.14 4.74 -10.56
CA GLU A 110 13.72 4.51 -9.18
C GLU A 110 14.65 5.30 -8.23
N ASP A 111 14.12 6.34 -7.56
CA ASP A 111 14.88 7.18 -6.62
C ASP A 111 15.17 6.43 -5.32
N PHE A 112 14.21 5.59 -4.90
CA PHE A 112 14.28 4.79 -3.69
C PHE A 112 13.47 3.50 -3.82
N ASN A 113 13.87 2.49 -3.05
CA ASN A 113 13.13 1.25 -2.87
C ASN A 113 13.36 0.72 -1.45
N VAL A 114 12.28 0.69 -0.67
CA VAL A 114 12.25 0.19 0.71
C VAL A 114 11.55 -1.16 0.71
N GLN A 115 12.26 -2.17 1.19
CA GLN A 115 11.80 -3.55 1.27
C GLN A 115 11.84 -4.02 2.71
N LEU A 116 10.84 -4.81 3.08
CA LEU A 116 10.77 -5.45 4.38
C LEU A 116 10.56 -6.95 4.22
N ARG A 117 11.30 -7.71 5.02
CA ARG A 117 11.01 -9.13 5.27
C ARG A 117 10.57 -9.28 6.71
N ARG A 118 9.41 -9.91 6.90
CA ARG A 118 8.96 -10.34 8.22
C ARG A 118 9.34 -11.79 8.48
N GLY A 119 9.58 -12.10 9.75
CA GLY A 119 9.76 -13.45 10.27
C GLY A 119 9.05 -13.59 11.61
N LEU A 120 9.28 -14.72 12.29
CA LEU A 120 8.70 -15.00 13.59
C LEU A 120 9.80 -15.17 14.65
N ALA A 121 9.81 -14.31 15.66
CA ALA A 121 10.57 -14.49 16.89
C ALA A 121 9.71 -15.28 17.89
N GLY A 122 9.80 -16.60 17.83
CA GLY A 122 8.83 -17.49 18.49
C GLY A 122 7.48 -17.40 17.78
N SER A 123 6.44 -16.95 18.48
CA SER A 123 5.13 -16.67 17.87
C SER A 123 4.96 -15.20 17.45
N ARG A 124 5.95 -14.33 17.70
CA ARG A 124 5.87 -12.87 17.45
C ARG A 124 6.36 -12.48 16.06
N PRO A 125 5.51 -11.88 15.20
CA PRO A 125 5.93 -11.24 13.96
C PRO A 125 6.93 -10.14 14.26
N THR A 126 8.04 -10.19 13.56
CA THR A 126 9.12 -9.21 13.65
C THR A 126 9.62 -8.91 12.25
N ILE A 127 10.11 -7.70 12.03
CA ILE A 127 10.87 -7.39 10.83
C ILE A 127 12.26 -8.01 11.03
N THR A 128 12.66 -8.89 10.12
CA THR A 128 13.96 -9.60 10.19
C THR A 128 15.00 -8.97 9.28
N HIS A 129 14.55 -8.33 8.21
CA HIS A 129 15.41 -7.71 7.22
C HIS A 129 14.76 -6.44 6.67
N VAL A 130 15.55 -5.37 6.56
CA VAL A 130 15.20 -4.13 5.87
C VAL A 130 16.21 -3.91 4.76
N VAL A 131 15.75 -3.59 3.56
CA VAL A 131 16.60 -3.10 2.47
C VAL A 131 16.11 -1.71 2.08
N LEU A 132 17.01 -0.73 2.05
CA LEU A 132 16.75 0.60 1.52
C LEU A 132 17.77 0.91 0.43
N LYS A 133 17.29 1.00 -0.80
CA LYS A 133 18.08 1.41 -1.96
C LYS A 133 17.81 2.87 -2.26
N THR A 134 18.86 3.68 -2.47
CA THR A 134 18.71 5.08 -2.93
C THR A 134 20.03 5.62 -3.47
N GLN A 135 20.00 6.43 -4.53
CA GLN A 135 21.19 7.12 -5.08
C GLN A 135 22.42 6.20 -5.28
N GLY A 136 22.21 4.94 -5.69
CA GLY A 136 23.26 3.95 -5.88
C GLY A 136 23.84 3.33 -4.59
N LEU A 137 23.30 3.69 -3.42
CA LEU A 137 23.58 3.05 -2.13
C LEU A 137 22.54 1.98 -1.82
N VAL A 138 22.99 0.91 -1.18
CA VAL A 138 22.14 -0.15 -0.63
C VAL A 138 22.42 -0.25 0.86
N LEU A 139 21.44 0.10 1.67
CA LEU A 139 21.44 -0.13 3.11
C LEU A 139 20.70 -1.43 3.39
N GLU A 140 21.31 -2.30 4.16
CA GLU A 140 20.70 -3.54 4.65
C GLU A 140 20.79 -3.54 6.17
N ALA A 141 19.64 -3.66 6.83
CA ALA A 141 19.58 -3.74 8.28
C ALA A 141 18.95 -5.07 8.70
N SER A 142 19.64 -5.81 9.55
CA SER A 142 19.18 -7.07 10.12
C SER A 142 19.78 -7.28 11.50
N ASN A 143 18.96 -7.76 12.45
CA ASN A 143 19.31 -8.13 13.83
C ASN A 143 20.65 -7.57 14.37
N GLY A 144 20.66 -6.29 14.78
CA GLY A 144 21.82 -5.64 15.40
C GLY A 144 22.96 -5.28 14.43
N SER A 145 22.74 -5.35 13.13
CA SER A 145 23.72 -4.98 12.11
C SER A 145 23.12 -4.07 11.04
N VAL A 146 23.90 -3.07 10.65
CA VAL A 146 23.63 -2.21 9.50
C VAL A 146 24.81 -2.34 8.55
N LEU A 147 24.51 -2.70 7.31
CA LEU A 147 25.46 -2.78 6.21
C LEU A 147 25.13 -1.69 5.20
N ILE A 148 26.15 -1.06 4.65
CA ILE A 148 26.04 -0.10 3.56
C ILE A 148 26.93 -0.60 2.43
N ASN A 149 26.32 -0.90 1.28
CA ASN A 149 26.98 -1.55 0.12
C ASN A 149 27.72 -2.83 0.52
N GLY A 150 27.10 -3.67 1.35
CA GLY A 150 27.65 -4.93 1.84
C GLY A 150 28.79 -4.80 2.86
N ARG A 151 29.11 -3.58 3.31
CA ARG A 151 30.13 -3.33 4.34
C ARG A 151 29.48 -2.91 5.64
N ARG A 152 29.96 -3.46 6.75
CA ARG A 152 29.55 -2.99 8.09
C ARG A 152 30.16 -1.61 8.33
N GLU A 153 29.31 -0.68 8.71
CA GLU A 153 29.70 0.70 9.03
C GLU A 153 29.33 1.00 10.49
N GLU A 154 30.10 1.87 11.13
CA GLU A 154 29.79 2.37 12.48
C GLU A 154 28.74 3.49 12.40
N LEU A 155 27.87 3.57 13.40
CA LEU A 155 26.82 4.59 13.49
C LEU A 155 27.22 5.71 14.48
N PRO A 156 26.93 6.99 14.18
CA PRO A 156 26.17 7.46 13.02
C PRO A 156 26.99 7.45 11.73
N TYR A 157 26.38 7.03 10.63
CA TYR A 157 26.97 7.05 9.30
C TYR A 157 26.42 8.22 8.49
N SER A 158 27.28 9.03 7.87
CA SER A 158 26.86 10.12 7.00
C SER A 158 27.69 10.20 5.72
N ARG A 159 27.06 10.01 4.57
CA ARG A 159 27.71 10.14 3.26
C ARG A 159 26.69 10.34 2.14
N ALA A 160 27.03 11.17 1.14
CA ALA A 160 26.24 11.35 -0.09
C ALA A 160 24.75 11.69 0.15
N GLY A 161 24.44 12.41 1.23
CA GLY A 161 23.06 12.78 1.59
C GLY A 161 22.28 11.69 2.33
N LEU A 162 22.89 10.54 2.62
CA LEU A 162 22.39 9.53 3.54
C LEU A 162 22.93 9.80 4.95
N LEU A 163 22.05 9.82 5.94
CA LEU A 163 22.37 9.84 7.36
C LEU A 163 21.69 8.64 8.02
N VAL A 164 22.47 7.83 8.74
CA VAL A 164 21.98 6.69 9.51
C VAL A 164 22.37 6.89 10.96
N GLU A 165 21.38 6.93 11.84
CA GLU A 165 21.54 7.15 13.27
C GLU A 165 20.88 6.02 14.04
N GLN A 166 21.47 5.64 15.17
CA GLN A 166 20.89 4.67 16.09
C GLN A 166 20.69 5.32 17.45
N SER A 167 19.45 5.29 17.91
CA SER A 167 19.06 5.62 19.29
C SER A 167 18.82 4.34 20.08
N SER A 168 18.48 4.45 21.36
CA SER A 168 18.05 3.29 22.17
C SER A 168 16.76 2.66 21.67
N VAL A 169 15.96 3.36 20.85
CA VAL A 169 14.62 2.91 20.43
C VAL A 169 14.55 2.63 18.93
N TYR A 170 15.27 3.39 18.10
CA TYR A 170 15.16 3.31 16.64
C TYR A 170 16.51 3.39 15.94
N ILE A 171 16.60 2.67 14.81
CA ILE A 171 17.48 3.02 13.70
C ILE A 171 16.70 4.00 12.81
N LYS A 172 17.26 5.18 12.57
CA LYS A 172 16.71 6.22 11.71
C LYS A 172 17.61 6.40 10.49
N VAL A 173 17.01 6.35 9.31
CA VAL A 173 17.66 6.61 8.02
C VAL A 173 17.02 7.84 7.40
N THR A 174 17.82 8.86 7.12
CA THR A 174 17.38 10.08 6.45
C THR A 174 18.13 10.25 5.14
N VAL A 175 17.40 10.40 4.04
CA VAL A 175 17.93 10.61 2.69
C VAL A 175 17.59 12.03 2.25
N ARG A 176 18.50 12.97 2.57
CA ARG A 176 18.26 14.42 2.41
C ARG A 176 16.92 14.80 3.11
N PRO A 177 16.20 15.89 2.78
CA PRO A 177 14.87 16.12 3.34
C PRO A 177 13.76 15.38 2.58
N LEU A 178 14.08 14.29 1.85
CA LEU A 178 13.15 13.65 0.90
C LEU A 178 12.50 12.36 1.43
N LEU A 179 13.23 11.62 2.26
CA LEU A 179 12.79 10.33 2.80
C LEU A 179 13.35 10.17 4.21
N THR A 180 12.49 9.79 5.14
CA THR A 180 12.88 9.34 6.48
C THR A 180 12.29 7.97 6.76
N PHE A 181 13.14 7.00 7.07
CA PHE A 181 12.75 5.66 7.48
C PHE A 181 13.17 5.43 8.93
N MET A 182 12.29 4.86 9.75
CA MET A 182 12.55 4.53 11.15
C MET A 182 12.13 3.10 11.43
N TRP A 183 12.98 2.31 12.10
CA TRP A 183 12.69 0.94 12.50
C TRP A 183 13.13 0.71 13.95
N ASN A 184 12.27 0.10 14.77
CA ASN A 184 12.54 -0.14 16.19
C ASN A 184 13.45 -1.35 16.48
N GLY A 185 13.97 -2.02 15.44
CA GLY A 185 14.71 -3.27 15.60
C GLY A 185 13.83 -4.51 15.83
N GLU A 186 12.52 -4.33 15.94
CA GLU A 186 11.52 -5.38 16.18
C GLU A 186 10.44 -5.35 15.08
N ASP A 187 9.20 -5.03 15.43
CA ASP A 187 7.99 -5.22 14.62
C ASP A 187 7.43 -3.95 13.98
N SER A 188 8.00 -2.77 14.30
CA SER A 188 7.46 -1.46 13.91
C SER A 188 8.42 -0.69 13.03
N ALA A 189 7.92 -0.26 11.87
CA ALA A 189 8.63 0.62 10.97
C ALA A 189 7.72 1.75 10.44
N LEU A 190 8.32 2.91 10.22
CA LEU A 190 7.70 4.09 9.61
C LEU A 190 8.51 4.54 8.40
N LEU A 191 7.80 4.95 7.36
CA LEU A 191 8.34 5.65 6.22
C LEU A 191 7.60 6.98 6.05
N GLU A 192 8.35 8.08 6.04
CA GLU A 192 7.88 9.42 5.70
C GLU A 192 8.51 9.86 4.37
N LEU A 193 7.69 10.37 3.45
CA LEU A 193 8.12 10.84 2.13
C LEU A 193 7.77 12.32 1.90
N ASP A 194 8.64 12.99 1.14
CA ASP A 194 8.34 14.32 0.60
C ASP A 194 7.17 14.27 -0.40
N PRO A 195 6.25 15.25 -0.38
CA PRO A 195 5.11 15.31 -1.29
C PRO A 195 5.44 15.27 -2.78
N LYS A 196 6.69 15.53 -3.18
CA LYS A 196 7.10 15.37 -4.58
C LYS A 196 6.88 13.96 -5.13
N TYR A 197 6.80 12.95 -4.25
CA TYR A 197 6.56 11.56 -4.61
C TYR A 197 5.08 11.19 -4.71
N ALA A 198 4.17 12.16 -4.53
CA ALA A 198 2.74 11.91 -4.66
C ALA A 198 2.39 11.33 -6.05
N ASN A 199 1.52 10.32 -6.06
CA ASN A 199 1.11 9.55 -7.24
C ASN A 199 2.27 8.89 -8.02
N GLN A 200 3.43 8.72 -7.37
CA GLN A 200 4.64 8.11 -7.92
C GLN A 200 5.21 7.05 -6.98
N THR A 201 4.38 6.50 -6.09
CA THR A 201 4.78 5.37 -5.25
C THR A 201 4.06 4.10 -5.65
N CYS A 202 4.69 2.96 -5.36
CA CYS A 202 4.02 1.66 -5.36
C CYS A 202 4.59 0.78 -4.23
N GLY A 203 3.89 -0.29 -3.88
CA GLY A 203 4.21 -1.15 -2.74
C GLY A 203 3.07 -1.23 -1.72
N LEU A 204 3.36 -1.81 -0.55
CA LEU A 204 2.39 -1.95 0.54
C LEU A 204 1.89 -0.61 1.12
N CYS A 205 2.65 0.47 0.92
CA CYS A 205 2.28 1.82 1.36
C CYS A 205 1.34 2.56 0.40
N GLY A 206 0.98 1.97 -0.73
CA GLY A 206 0.04 2.59 -1.66
C GLY A 206 0.69 3.52 -2.69
N ASP A 207 -0.16 4.26 -3.41
CA ASP A 207 0.22 5.16 -4.50
C ASP A 207 0.46 6.63 -4.09
N PHE A 208 0.13 6.97 -2.83
CA PHE A 208 0.34 8.30 -2.23
C PHE A 208 -0.36 9.42 -3.04
N ASN A 209 -1.61 9.19 -3.44
CA ASN A 209 -2.37 10.15 -4.26
C ASN A 209 -3.29 11.08 -3.42
N GLY A 210 -3.39 10.84 -2.10
CA GLY A 210 -4.23 11.62 -1.19
C GLY A 210 -5.70 11.18 -1.11
N LEU A 211 -6.07 10.03 -1.69
CA LEU A 211 -7.44 9.54 -1.80
C LEU A 211 -7.66 8.27 -0.93
N PRO A 212 -8.06 8.42 0.35
CA PRO A 212 -8.18 7.31 1.30
C PRO A 212 -9.26 6.26 0.98
N ALA A 213 -10.20 6.54 0.07
CA ALA A 213 -11.40 5.71 -0.13
C ALA A 213 -11.52 5.14 -1.55
N VAL A 214 -10.62 5.53 -2.44
CA VAL A 214 -10.69 5.23 -3.87
C VAL A 214 -9.26 5.02 -4.30
N ASN A 215 -8.91 3.77 -4.61
CA ASN A 215 -7.77 3.34 -5.44
C ASN A 215 -6.65 2.52 -4.77
N GLU A 216 -6.45 2.55 -3.46
CA GLU A 216 -5.32 1.81 -2.85
C GLU A 216 -5.39 0.29 -3.10
N PHE A 217 -6.60 -0.28 -3.03
CA PHE A 217 -6.85 -1.70 -3.27
C PHE A 217 -7.49 -1.97 -4.64
N TYR A 218 -7.02 -1.31 -5.71
CA TYR A 218 -7.53 -1.56 -7.06
C TYR A 218 -6.42 -1.95 -8.03
N SER A 219 -6.70 -2.94 -8.87
CA SER A 219 -5.86 -3.30 -10.02
C SER A 219 -6.74 -3.64 -11.20
N HIS A 220 -6.47 -3.04 -12.37
CA HIS A 220 -7.26 -3.21 -13.60
C HIS A 220 -8.78 -3.06 -13.37
N ASN A 221 -9.20 -2.05 -12.60
CA ASN A 221 -10.59 -1.78 -12.20
C ASN A 221 -11.26 -2.87 -11.33
N ALA A 222 -10.51 -3.84 -10.82
CA ALA A 222 -10.99 -4.81 -9.85
C ALA A 222 -10.54 -4.42 -8.44
N ARG A 223 -11.47 -4.45 -7.49
CA ARG A 223 -11.15 -4.27 -6.07
C ARG A 223 -10.47 -5.53 -5.54
N LEU A 224 -9.31 -5.34 -4.91
CA LEU A 224 -8.50 -6.38 -4.31
C LEU A 224 -8.81 -6.51 -2.82
N THR A 225 -8.67 -7.72 -2.30
CA THR A 225 -8.55 -7.95 -0.85
C THR A 225 -7.16 -7.53 -0.37
N PRO A 226 -6.96 -7.21 0.93
CA PRO A 226 -5.63 -6.93 1.48
C PRO A 226 -4.60 -8.03 1.19
N LEU A 227 -5.05 -9.28 1.16
CA LEU A 227 -4.20 -10.44 0.84
C LEU A 227 -3.73 -10.41 -0.62
N GLN A 228 -4.65 -10.19 -1.56
CA GLN A 228 -4.32 -10.07 -2.98
C GLN A 228 -3.41 -8.86 -3.23
N PHE A 229 -3.74 -7.71 -2.62
CA PHE A 229 -2.94 -6.50 -2.72
C PHE A 229 -1.51 -6.71 -2.22
N GLY A 230 -1.34 -7.32 -1.04
CA GLY A 230 -0.01 -7.59 -0.48
C GLY A 230 0.80 -8.61 -1.29
N ASN A 231 0.16 -9.65 -1.83
CA ASN A 231 0.83 -10.65 -2.66
C ASN A 231 1.39 -10.04 -3.96
N LEU A 232 0.74 -9.01 -4.52
CA LEU A 232 1.26 -8.28 -5.69
C LEU A 232 2.57 -7.54 -5.40
N GLN A 233 2.88 -7.25 -4.12
CA GLN A 233 4.08 -6.51 -3.73
C GLN A 233 5.27 -7.43 -3.42
N LYS A 234 5.13 -8.74 -3.65
CA LYS A 234 6.18 -9.72 -3.38
C LYS A 234 7.37 -9.49 -4.31
N LEU A 235 8.57 -9.51 -3.73
CA LEU A 235 9.82 -9.39 -4.47
C LEU A 235 10.75 -10.54 -4.07
N ASP A 236 10.50 -11.70 -4.69
CA ASP A 236 11.33 -12.89 -4.51
C ASP A 236 12.68 -12.74 -5.24
N GLY A 237 13.74 -13.24 -4.60
CA GLY A 237 15.01 -13.44 -5.28
C GLY A 237 14.88 -14.46 -6.42
N PRO A 238 15.80 -14.45 -7.41
CA PRO A 238 15.73 -15.34 -8.57
C PRO A 238 15.74 -16.84 -8.23
N THR A 239 16.21 -17.19 -7.04
CA THR A 239 16.27 -18.58 -6.52
C THR A 239 15.33 -18.80 -5.33
N GLU A 240 14.57 -17.79 -4.92
CA GLU A 240 13.67 -17.87 -3.77
C GLU A 240 12.28 -18.27 -4.26
N GLN A 241 11.72 -19.32 -3.67
CA GLN A 241 10.31 -19.66 -3.82
C GLN A 241 9.65 -19.46 -2.46
N CYS A 242 8.97 -18.32 -2.29
CA CYS A 242 8.30 -18.00 -1.05
C CYS A 242 6.78 -18.12 -1.20
N GLN A 243 6.16 -18.90 -0.31
CA GLN A 243 4.73 -19.17 -0.37
C GLN A 243 3.91 -17.95 0.06
N ASP A 244 2.81 -17.71 -0.65
CA ASP A 244 1.82 -16.72 -0.22
C ASP A 244 1.24 -17.11 1.15
N PRO A 245 0.94 -16.11 2.01
CA PRO A 245 0.25 -16.40 3.25
C PRO A 245 -1.12 -17.03 2.97
N PRO A 246 -1.56 -17.96 3.82
CA PRO A 246 -2.85 -18.61 3.63
C PRO A 246 -3.98 -17.56 3.71
N SER A 247 -5.04 -17.79 2.92
CA SER A 247 -6.29 -17.04 3.02
C SER A 247 -7.02 -17.40 4.32
N SER A 248 -6.50 -16.93 5.45
CA SER A 248 -7.21 -16.98 6.71
C SER A 248 -8.27 -15.88 6.72
N LEU A 249 -9.53 -16.27 6.93
CA LEU A 249 -10.54 -15.31 7.37
C LEU A 249 -10.07 -14.75 8.71
N ALA A 250 -10.13 -13.43 8.88
CA ALA A 250 -9.92 -12.82 10.18
C ALA A 250 -10.82 -13.55 11.18
N GLY A 251 -10.23 -14.17 12.21
CA GLY A 251 -11.01 -14.80 13.27
C GLY A 251 -11.98 -13.79 13.87
N ASN A 252 -13.15 -14.23 14.30
CA ASN A 252 -14.08 -13.33 14.97
C ASN A 252 -13.54 -12.99 16.37
N CYS A 253 -12.71 -11.95 16.43
CA CYS A 253 -12.07 -11.49 17.65
C CYS A 253 -13.03 -10.58 18.41
N THR A 254 -13.16 -10.80 19.71
CA THR A 254 -14.03 -9.97 20.55
C THR A 254 -13.20 -9.25 21.61
N ASP A 255 -13.35 -7.94 21.70
CA ASP A 255 -12.83 -7.13 22.81
C ASP A 255 -13.78 -7.26 24.02
N VAL A 256 -13.82 -8.45 24.63
CA VAL A 256 -14.78 -8.80 25.70
C VAL A 256 -14.65 -7.83 26.88
N GLU A 257 -13.43 -7.49 27.25
CA GLU A 257 -13.15 -6.57 28.34
C GLU A 257 -13.19 -5.11 27.90
N GLY A 258 -13.38 -4.80 26.62
CA GLY A 258 -13.42 -3.42 26.12
C GLY A 258 -12.08 -2.68 26.24
N VAL A 259 -10.95 -3.39 26.33
CA VAL A 259 -9.62 -2.79 26.56
C VAL A 259 -9.18 -1.94 25.38
N CYS A 260 -9.49 -2.34 24.14
CA CYS A 260 -9.13 -1.59 22.94
C CYS A 260 -9.86 -0.25 22.90
N ARG A 261 -11.19 -0.29 23.06
CA ARG A 261 -12.03 0.92 23.03
C ARG A 261 -11.74 1.83 24.22
N ARG A 262 -11.65 1.29 25.43
CA ARG A 262 -11.39 2.08 26.65
C ARG A 262 -10.06 2.79 26.59
N THR A 263 -9.03 2.14 26.04
CA THR A 263 -7.70 2.73 25.92
C THR A 263 -7.69 3.79 24.83
N LEU A 264 -8.01 3.45 23.57
CA LEU A 264 -7.88 4.37 22.42
C LEU A 264 -8.87 5.54 22.45
N LEU A 265 -10.08 5.35 22.99
CA LEU A 265 -11.06 6.42 23.18
C LEU A 265 -10.99 7.05 24.58
N GLY A 266 -10.00 6.65 25.37
CA GLY A 266 -9.81 7.10 26.74
C GLY A 266 -9.26 8.53 26.83
N PRO A 267 -9.21 9.08 28.05
CA PRO A 267 -8.74 10.46 28.28
C PRO A 267 -7.30 10.68 27.82
N ALA A 268 -6.45 9.65 27.89
CA ALA A 268 -5.05 9.77 27.48
C ALA A 268 -4.87 10.10 25.99
N PHE A 269 -5.87 9.79 25.16
CA PHE A 269 -5.87 10.06 23.72
C PHE A 269 -6.94 11.08 23.30
N ALA A 270 -7.55 11.81 24.24
CA ALA A 270 -8.66 12.72 23.93
C ALA A 270 -8.30 13.79 22.88
N GLU A 271 -7.10 14.38 22.95
CA GLU A 271 -6.61 15.32 21.93
C GLU A 271 -6.24 14.61 20.62
N CYS A 272 -5.70 13.40 20.71
CA CYS A 272 -5.32 12.58 19.57
C CYS A 272 -6.52 12.19 18.69
N ASN A 273 -7.65 11.88 19.31
CA ASN A 273 -8.90 11.51 18.62
C ASN A 273 -9.47 12.64 17.74
N LYS A 274 -9.00 13.89 17.91
CA LYS A 274 -9.35 15.02 17.04
C LYS A 274 -8.46 15.09 15.79
N LEU A 275 -7.29 14.45 15.82
CA LEU A 275 -6.25 14.53 14.80
C LEU A 275 -6.13 13.24 13.98
N VAL A 276 -6.35 12.10 14.61
CA VAL A 276 -6.23 10.76 14.03
C VAL A 276 -7.47 9.94 14.37
N ASP A 277 -8.19 9.46 13.35
CA ASP A 277 -9.36 8.60 13.55
C ASP A 277 -8.94 7.27 14.24
N PRO A 278 -9.44 6.97 15.45
CA PRO A 278 -9.09 5.75 16.18
C PRO A 278 -9.77 4.49 15.62
N THR A 279 -10.76 4.61 14.74
CA THR A 279 -11.64 3.49 14.32
C THR A 279 -10.85 2.30 13.78
N ALA A 280 -9.92 2.57 12.87
CA ALA A 280 -9.06 1.55 12.28
C ALA A 280 -8.11 0.90 13.31
N TYR A 281 -7.59 1.69 14.26
CA TYR A 281 -6.71 1.22 15.33
C TYR A 281 -7.45 0.39 16.37
N VAL A 282 -8.72 0.71 16.66
CA VAL A 282 -9.59 -0.13 17.51
C VAL A 282 -9.82 -1.49 16.85
N ALA A 283 -10.05 -1.52 15.53
CA ALA A 283 -10.20 -2.77 14.80
C ALA A 283 -8.90 -3.59 14.79
N ALA A 284 -7.75 -2.96 14.52
CA ALA A 284 -6.43 -3.61 14.59
C ALA A 284 -6.14 -4.18 15.98
N CYS A 285 -6.42 -3.41 17.04
CA CYS A 285 -6.28 -3.84 18.43
C CYS A 285 -7.18 -5.05 18.75
N THR A 286 -8.43 -5.04 18.28
CA THR A 286 -9.36 -6.16 18.49
C THR A 286 -8.84 -7.43 17.81
N GLN A 287 -8.21 -7.29 16.65
CA GLN A 287 -7.55 -8.41 15.96
C GLN A 287 -6.32 -8.93 16.73
N ASP A 288 -5.55 -8.05 17.35
CA ASP A 288 -4.38 -8.42 18.16
C ASP A 288 -4.78 -9.30 19.37
N LEU A 289 -5.95 -9.03 19.98
CA LEU A 289 -6.47 -9.81 21.12
C LEU A 289 -6.70 -11.28 20.79
N CYS A 290 -6.99 -11.64 19.53
CA CYS A 290 -7.09 -13.04 19.12
C CYS A 290 -5.79 -13.81 19.29
N ARG A 291 -4.65 -13.12 19.29
CA ARG A 291 -3.35 -13.74 19.28
C ARG A 291 -2.75 -13.80 20.67
N CYS A 292 -2.79 -12.69 21.42
CA CYS A 292 -2.37 -12.70 22.81
C CYS A 292 -2.91 -11.50 23.62
N PRO A 293 -3.05 -11.61 24.95
CA PRO A 293 -3.54 -10.52 25.79
C PRO A 293 -2.67 -9.25 25.77
N THR A 294 -1.37 -9.38 25.52
CA THR A 294 -0.41 -8.25 25.49
C THR A 294 -0.12 -7.73 24.08
N CYS A 295 -0.61 -8.41 23.04
CA CYS A 295 -0.39 -8.04 21.63
C CYS A 295 -0.93 -6.64 21.27
N PRO A 296 -2.07 -6.18 21.82
CA PRO A 296 -2.59 -4.82 21.59
C PRO A 296 -1.63 -3.68 21.89
N CYS A 297 -0.61 -3.89 22.73
CA CYS A 297 0.34 -2.86 23.11
C CYS A 297 1.05 -2.25 21.89
N ALA A 298 1.37 -3.06 20.87
CA ALA A 298 1.97 -2.55 19.64
C ALA A 298 1.04 -1.55 18.93
N THR A 299 -0.27 -1.81 18.92
CA THR A 299 -1.27 -0.91 18.33
C THR A 299 -1.46 0.36 19.14
N PHE A 300 -1.40 0.31 20.48
CA PHE A 300 -1.43 1.53 21.31
C PHE A 300 -0.19 2.39 21.15
N VAL A 301 1.00 1.78 21.07
CA VAL A 301 2.26 2.47 20.76
C VAL A 301 2.17 3.15 19.40
N GLU A 302 1.69 2.42 18.38
CA GLU A 302 1.53 2.98 17.04
C GLU A 302 0.56 4.16 17.03
N TYR A 303 -0.61 4.04 17.67
CA TYR A 303 -1.58 5.14 17.72
C TYR A 303 -1.03 6.37 18.45
N SER A 304 -0.29 6.16 19.55
CA SER A 304 0.43 7.22 20.26
C SER A 304 1.46 7.91 19.36
N ARG A 305 2.21 7.14 18.57
CA ARG A 305 3.21 7.65 17.63
C ARG A 305 2.56 8.45 16.50
N GLN A 306 1.43 7.97 15.99
CA GLN A 306 0.66 8.67 14.96
C GLN A 306 0.09 9.98 15.53
N CYS A 307 -0.48 9.97 16.73
CA CYS A 307 -0.90 11.20 17.40
C CYS A 307 0.22 12.24 17.53
N ALA A 308 1.38 11.84 18.04
CA ALA A 308 2.53 12.72 18.21
C ALA A 308 3.01 13.32 16.89
N HIS A 309 3.07 12.51 15.83
CA HIS A 309 3.46 12.99 14.51
C HIS A 309 2.41 13.91 13.88
N ALA A 310 1.12 13.76 14.20
CA ALA A 310 0.07 14.69 13.78
C ALA A 310 0.09 16.02 14.57
N GLY A 311 1.05 16.21 15.49
CA GLY A 311 1.18 17.40 16.34
C GLY A 311 0.38 17.32 17.64
N GLY A 312 -0.25 16.17 17.93
CA GLY A 312 -0.92 15.91 19.19
C GLY A 312 0.06 15.54 20.31
N GLN A 313 -0.45 15.51 21.54
CA GLN A 313 0.32 15.12 22.71
C GLN A 313 -0.45 14.04 23.47
N PRO A 314 -0.19 12.74 23.17
CA PRO A 314 -0.80 11.66 23.94
C PRO A 314 -0.30 11.75 25.39
N GLN A 315 -1.20 11.54 26.34
CA GLN A 315 -0.84 11.43 27.76
C GLN A 315 -0.39 10.00 28.08
N ASP A 316 0.11 9.80 29.29
CA ASP A 316 0.51 8.48 29.77
C ASP A 316 -0.69 7.52 29.78
N TRP A 317 -0.67 6.57 28.83
CA TRP A 317 -1.69 5.54 28.66
C TRP A 317 -1.23 4.16 29.18
N ARG A 318 0.07 4.00 29.45
CA ARG A 318 0.63 2.77 30.04
C ARG A 318 0.31 2.72 31.53
N GLY A 319 0.08 1.52 32.05
CA GLY A 319 -0.19 1.28 33.46
C GLY A 319 0.43 -0.02 33.96
N PRO A 320 0.38 -0.29 35.28
CA PRO A 320 0.93 -1.52 35.86
C PRO A 320 0.39 -2.79 35.21
N ASP A 321 -0.87 -2.78 34.81
CA ASP A 321 -1.58 -3.92 34.20
C ASP A 321 -1.82 -3.73 32.69
N LEU A 322 -1.33 -2.64 32.10
CA LEU A 322 -1.51 -2.30 30.69
C LEU A 322 -0.18 -1.87 30.06
N CYS A 323 0.42 -2.76 29.29
CA CYS A 323 1.62 -2.47 28.49
C CYS A 323 2.77 -1.88 29.30
N ARG A 324 3.07 -2.49 30.44
CA ARG A 324 4.16 -2.08 31.33
C ARG A 324 5.48 -2.08 30.58
N GLU A 325 6.16 -0.93 30.55
CA GLU A 325 7.57 -0.88 30.16
C GLU A 325 8.44 -1.21 31.37
N TRP A 326 9.31 -2.20 31.21
CA TRP A 326 10.43 -2.38 32.11
C TRP A 326 11.54 -1.45 31.61
N LEU A 327 11.79 -0.37 32.35
CA LEU A 327 13.06 0.35 32.18
C LEU A 327 14.18 -0.59 32.67
N PRO A 328 15.25 -0.80 31.88
CA PRO A 328 16.42 -1.55 32.32
C PRO A 328 17.08 -0.96 33.57
#